data_AF-A0A2M8KU30-F1
#
_entry.id   AF-A0A2M8KU30-F1
#
_cell.length_a   1.000
_cell.length_b   1.000
_cell.length_c   1.000
_cell.angle_alpha   90.00
_cell.angle_beta   90.00
_cell.angle_gamma   90.00
#
_symmetry.space_group_name_H-M   'P 1'
#
loop_
_entity.id
_entity.type
_entity.pdbx_description
1 polymer ?
#
loop_
_entity_poly.entity_id
_entity_poly.type
_entity_poly.pdbx_seq_one_letter_code
_entity_poly.pdbx_strand_id
1 'polypeptide(L)'
;MTHQSYPKDVLKDIKAFFVEEQRTLEKRLEQINGADPFRDPDHTNGSDLGEDANEEVQHEQAVAHTETLQKKKKDIAAALLRIEKGTYGFCKKCNQMIDTDRLSSNPYTLYCISCAQKG
;
A
#
# COMPACT_ATOMS: atom_id res chain seq x y z
N MET A 1 24.80 -23.49 8.11
CA MET A 1 23.46 -22.85 8.07
C MET A 1 23.37 -22.05 6.79
N THR A 2 22.69 -22.56 5.77
CA THR A 2 22.55 -21.87 4.49
C THR A 2 21.69 -20.62 4.70
N HIS A 3 22.30 -19.44 4.60
CA HIS A 3 21.55 -18.19 4.48
C HIS A 3 20.87 -18.20 3.12
N GLN A 4 19.64 -18.71 3.09
CA GLN A 4 18.80 -18.73 1.91
C GLN A 4 18.27 -17.30 1.70
N SER A 5 19.11 -16.41 1.18
CA SER A 5 18.72 -15.04 0.84
C SER A 5 18.26 -14.99 -0.61
N TYR A 6 17.33 -14.10 -0.93
CA TYR A 6 16.94 -13.85 -2.32
C TYR A 6 18.14 -13.29 -3.11
N PRO A 7 18.33 -13.70 -4.39
CA PRO A 7 19.39 -13.15 -5.23
C PRO A 7 19.29 -11.63 -5.33
N LYS A 8 20.44 -10.93 -5.26
CA LYS A 8 20.47 -9.46 -5.25
C LYS A 8 19.87 -8.85 -6.51
N ASP A 9 20.02 -9.51 -7.65
CA ASP A 9 19.46 -9.06 -8.93
C ASP A 9 17.92 -9.06 -8.89
N VAL A 10 17.32 -10.14 -8.36
CA VAL A 10 15.85 -10.23 -8.19
C VAL A 10 15.35 -9.15 -7.23
N LEU A 11 16.07 -8.91 -6.13
CA LEU A 11 15.71 -7.86 -5.17
C LEU A 11 15.78 -6.45 -5.77
N LYS A 12 16.68 -6.21 -6.73
CA LYS A 12 16.80 -4.94 -7.45
C LYS A 12 15.55 -4.68 -8.30
N ASP A 13 15.08 -5.68 -9.03
CA ASP A 13 13.89 -5.56 -9.88
C ASP A 13 12.62 -5.36 -9.04
N ILE A 14 12.47 -6.14 -7.95
CA ILE A 14 11.36 -5.98 -7.00
C ILE A 14 11.39 -4.59 -6.36
N LYS A 15 12.58 -4.09 -5.97
CA LYS A 15 12.72 -2.73 -5.43
C LYS A 15 12.30 -1.67 -6.43
N ALA A 16 12.70 -1.81 -7.70
CA ALA A 16 12.31 -0.87 -8.76
C ALA A 16 10.79 -0.87 -8.95
N PHE A 17 10.16 -2.05 -8.99
CA PHE A 17 8.71 -2.18 -9.06
C PHE A 17 8.00 -1.47 -7.88
N PHE A 18 8.46 -1.68 -6.65
CA PHE A 18 7.88 -1.04 -5.47
C PHE A 18 8.01 0.49 -5.49
N VAL A 19 9.12 1.03 -5.97
CA VAL A 19 9.32 2.48 -6.08
C VAL A 19 8.35 3.10 -7.09
N GLU A 20 8.17 2.47 -8.26
CA GLU A 20 7.22 2.96 -9.26
C GLU A 20 5.77 2.83 -8.80
N GLU A 21 5.43 1.73 -8.12
CA GLU A 21 4.10 1.55 -7.52
C GLU A 21 3.83 2.61 -6.44
N GLN A 22 4.81 2.88 -5.56
CA GLN A 22 4.71 3.92 -4.55
C GLN A 22 4.46 5.30 -5.16
N ARG A 23 5.23 5.66 -6.20
CA ARG A 23 5.05 6.93 -6.92
C ARG A 23 3.66 7.04 -7.55
N THR A 24 3.15 5.93 -8.10
CA THR A 24 1.81 5.89 -8.70
C THR A 24 0.72 6.12 -7.65
N LEU A 25 0.84 5.49 -6.48
CA LEU A 25 -0.09 5.69 -5.37
C LEU A 25 -0.04 7.12 -4.83
N GLU A 26 1.14 7.73 -4.74
CA GLU A 26 1.30 9.12 -4.33
C GLU A 26 0.57 10.08 -5.25
N LYS A 27 0.74 9.93 -6.57
CA LYS A 27 0.00 10.74 -7.55
C LYS A 27 -1.51 10.56 -7.45
N ARG A 28 -1.99 9.33 -7.25
CA ARG A 28 -3.43 9.06 -7.09
C ARG A 28 -4.00 9.70 -5.82
N LEU A 29 -3.27 9.62 -4.72
CA LEU A 29 -3.66 10.26 -3.46
C LEU A 29 -3.74 11.78 -3.62
N GLU A 30 -2.76 12.39 -4.29
CA GLU A 30 -2.75 13.82 -4.58
C GLU A 30 -3.95 14.23 -5.44
N GLN A 31 -4.28 13.46 -6.48
CA GLN A 31 -5.45 13.71 -7.33
C GLN A 31 -6.77 13.64 -6.57
N ILE A 32 -6.96 12.62 -5.73
CA ILE A 32 -8.20 12.47 -4.96
C ILE A 32 -8.32 13.59 -3.93
N ASN A 33 -7.24 13.87 -3.20
CA ASN A 33 -7.25 14.94 -2.20
C ASN A 33 -7.45 16.32 -2.83
N GLY A 34 -6.88 16.58 -4.01
CA GLY A 34 -7.05 17.85 -4.72
C GLY A 34 -8.42 18.02 -5.37
N ALA A 35 -9.20 16.94 -5.49
CA ALA A 35 -10.57 16.98 -6.01
C ALA A 35 -11.63 16.97 -4.90
N ASP A 36 -11.24 16.81 -3.63
CA ASP A 36 -12.13 16.77 -2.47
C ASP A 36 -12.32 18.20 -1.91
N PRO A 37 -13.51 18.82 -2.07
CA PRO A 37 -13.75 20.19 -1.62
C PRO A 37 -13.49 20.38 -0.12
N PHE A 38 -13.71 19.35 0.70
CA PHE A 38 -13.47 19.41 2.15
C PHE A 38 -11.99 19.46 2.54
N ARG A 39 -11.06 19.32 1.56
CA ARG A 39 -9.63 19.51 1.76
C ARG A 39 -9.18 20.94 1.47
N ASP A 40 -10.04 21.76 0.86
CA ASP A 40 -9.78 23.17 0.61
C ASP A 40 -10.13 23.98 1.88
N PRO A 41 -9.17 24.71 2.48
CA PRO A 41 -9.43 25.53 3.66
C PRO A 41 -10.42 26.69 3.40
N ASP A 42 -10.64 27.07 2.14
CA ASP A 42 -11.55 28.14 1.74
C ASP A 42 -12.93 27.61 1.30
N HIS A 43 -13.21 26.30 1.47
CA HIS A 43 -14.48 25.68 1.12
C HIS A 43 -15.66 26.26 1.91
N THR A 44 -16.78 26.44 1.21
CA THR A 44 -18.07 26.87 1.77
C THR A 44 -19.14 25.88 1.31
N ASN A 45 -20.14 25.64 2.17
CA ASN A 45 -21.29 24.81 1.82
C ASN A 45 -21.96 25.21 0.50
N GLY A 46 -22.55 24.21 -0.15
CA GLY A 46 -23.34 24.32 -1.36
C GLY A 46 -24.51 25.29 -1.23
N SER A 47 -25.04 25.71 -2.37
CA SER A 47 -26.11 26.72 -2.43
C SER A 47 -27.46 26.18 -1.98
N ASP A 48 -27.63 24.85 -1.96
CA ASP A 48 -28.80 24.15 -1.44
C ASP A 48 -28.46 22.82 -0.73
N LEU A 49 -29.47 22.23 -0.08
CA LEU A 49 -29.35 20.98 0.68
C LEU A 49 -28.95 19.76 -0.19
N GLY A 50 -29.26 19.78 -1.48
CA GLY A 50 -28.93 18.71 -2.41
C GLY A 50 -27.47 18.75 -2.84
N GLU A 51 -26.93 19.95 -3.05
CA GLU A 51 -25.49 20.17 -3.31
C GLU A 51 -24.66 19.74 -2.10
N ASP A 52 -25.04 20.17 -0.88
CA ASP A 52 -24.38 19.77 0.37
C ASP A 52 -24.34 18.24 0.55
N ALA A 53 -25.47 17.56 0.34
CA ALA A 53 -25.56 16.11 0.46
C ALA A 53 -24.69 15.38 -0.57
N ASN A 54 -24.58 15.93 -1.79
CA ASN A 54 -23.75 15.34 -2.84
C ASN A 54 -22.25 15.52 -2.54
N GLU A 55 -21.85 16.68 -2.04
CA GLU A 55 -20.48 16.93 -1.60
C GLU A 55 -20.08 16.00 -0.46
N GLU A 56 -20.95 15.81 0.54
CA GLU A 56 -20.69 14.91 1.67
C GLU A 56 -20.50 13.45 1.22
N VAL A 57 -21.35 12.96 0.31
CA VAL A 57 -21.19 11.61 -0.25
C VAL A 57 -19.88 11.48 -1.03
N GLN A 58 -19.49 12.49 -1.81
CA GLN A 58 -18.22 12.49 -2.53
C GLN A 58 -17.03 12.50 -1.57
N HIS A 59 -17.11 13.26 -0.48
CA HIS A 59 -16.10 13.27 0.57
C HIS A 59 -15.94 11.91 1.23
N GLU A 60 -17.04 11.26 1.63
CA GLU A 60 -17.00 9.92 2.22
C GLU A 60 -16.33 8.90 1.27
N GLN A 61 -16.65 8.97 -0.02
CA GLN A 61 -16.01 8.13 -1.04
C GLN A 61 -14.51 8.42 -1.18
N ALA A 62 -14.12 9.70 -1.19
CA ALA A 62 -12.72 10.12 -1.24
C ALA A 62 -11.94 9.63 -0.02
N VAL A 63 -12.52 9.74 1.19
CA VAL A 63 -11.94 9.23 2.43
C VAL A 63 -11.74 7.71 2.36
N ALA A 64 -12.77 6.94 2.02
CA ALA A 64 -12.65 5.48 1.92
C ALA A 64 -11.60 5.03 0.88
N HIS A 65 -11.52 5.74 -0.24
CA HIS A 65 -10.56 5.45 -1.29
C HIS A 65 -9.13 5.78 -0.84
N THR A 66 -8.92 6.94 -0.23
CA THR A 66 -7.60 7.38 0.25
C THR A 66 -7.07 6.49 1.36
N GLU A 67 -7.91 6.02 2.28
CA GLU A 67 -7.52 5.06 3.33
C GLU A 67 -6.95 3.76 2.73
N THR A 68 -7.62 3.21 1.72
CA THR A 68 -7.19 1.99 1.03
C THR A 68 -5.84 2.18 0.34
N LEU A 69 -5.65 3.30 -0.37
CA LEU A 69 -4.39 3.61 -1.04
C LEU A 69 -3.26 3.89 -0.04
N GLN A 70 -3.54 4.58 1.07
CA GLN A 70 -2.57 4.82 2.14
C GLN A 70 -2.11 3.52 2.80
N LYS A 71 -3.02 2.57 3.04
CA LYS A 71 -2.66 1.24 3.55
C LYS A 71 -1.71 0.52 2.59
N LYS A 72 -2.03 0.50 1.30
CA LYS A 72 -1.15 -0.11 0.28
C LYS A 72 0.22 0.58 0.23
N LYS A 73 0.27 1.91 0.33
CA LYS A 73 1.52 2.68 0.40
C LYS A 73 2.37 2.28 1.62
N LYS A 74 1.75 2.10 2.79
CA LYS A 74 2.42 1.62 4.01
C LYS A 74 2.98 0.20 3.83
N ASP A 75 2.21 -0.68 3.19
CA ASP A 75 2.65 -2.05 2.90
C ASP A 75 3.87 -2.09 1.96
N ILE A 76 3.87 -1.26 0.91
CA ILE A 76 5.02 -1.08 0.00
C ILE A 76 6.25 -0.55 0.75
N ALA A 77 6.08 0.49 1.56
CA ALA A 77 7.18 1.06 2.36
C ALA A 77 7.78 0.03 3.32
N ALA A 78 6.93 -0.80 3.96
CA ALA A 78 7.39 -1.89 4.81
C ALA A 78 8.15 -2.96 4.01
N ALA A 79 7.71 -3.28 2.79
CA ALA A 79 8.39 -4.23 1.92
C ALA A 79 9.77 -3.72 1.46
N LEU A 80 9.87 -2.44 1.07
CA LEU A 80 11.13 -1.76 0.75
C LEU A 80 12.12 -1.81 1.92
N LEU A 81 11.67 -1.49 3.13
CA LEU A 81 12.50 -1.56 4.33
C LEU A 81 13.02 -2.98 4.59
N ARG A 82 12.22 -4.00 4.29
CA ARG A 82 12.64 -5.40 4.42
C ARG A 82 13.68 -5.80 3.38
N ILE A 83 13.59 -5.28 2.16
CA ILE A 83 14.64 -5.47 1.14
C ILE A 83 15.96 -4.87 1.64
N GLU A 84 15.92 -3.65 2.17
CA GLU A 84 17.11 -2.97 2.71
C GLU A 84 17.73 -3.72 3.89
N LYS A 85 16.89 -4.30 4.75
CA LYS A 85 17.32 -5.14 5.88
C LYS A 85 17.70 -6.57 5.49
N GLY A 86 17.56 -6.97 4.22
CA GLY A 86 17.80 -8.35 3.78
C GLY A 86 16.81 -9.40 4.33
N THR A 87 15.63 -8.96 4.80
CA THR A 87 14.57 -9.82 5.39
C THR A 87 13.34 -9.95 4.49
N TYR A 88 13.42 -9.43 3.27
CA TYR A 88 12.38 -9.63 2.25
C TYR A 88 12.26 -11.11 1.91
N GLY A 89 11.02 -11.57 1.73
CA GLY A 89 10.72 -12.96 1.41
C GLY A 89 10.74 -13.93 2.61
N PHE A 90 10.93 -13.44 3.83
CA PHE A 90 10.80 -14.24 5.05
C PHE A 90 9.54 -13.92 5.86
N CYS A 91 8.89 -14.94 6.41
CA CYS A 91 7.71 -14.79 7.23
C CYS A 91 8.05 -14.06 8.55
N LYS A 92 7.36 -12.97 8.87
CA LYS A 92 7.55 -12.20 10.10
C LYS A 92 7.29 -13.00 11.39
N LYS A 93 6.53 -14.11 11.30
CA LYS A 93 6.12 -14.93 12.45
C LYS A 93 7.06 -16.12 12.71
N CYS A 94 7.38 -16.91 11.67
CA CYS A 94 8.16 -18.14 11.82
C CYS A 94 9.55 -18.08 11.17
N ASN A 95 9.89 -16.94 10.55
CA ASN A 95 11.17 -16.70 9.87
C ASN A 95 11.50 -17.70 8.74
N GLN A 96 10.52 -18.46 8.27
CA GLN A 96 10.64 -19.34 7.10
C GLN A 96 10.46 -18.54 5.82
N MET A 97 10.99 -19.05 4.71
CA MET A 97 10.74 -18.46 3.39
C MET A 97 9.23 -18.42 3.09
N ILE A 98 8.80 -17.29 2.55
CA ILE A 98 7.49 -17.13 1.96
C ILE A 98 7.58 -17.70 0.55
N ASP A 99 6.62 -18.55 0.23
CA ASP A 99 6.48 -19.16 -1.09
C ASP A 99 6.54 -18.11 -2.21
N THR A 100 7.27 -18.40 -3.28
CA THR A 100 7.47 -17.50 -4.42
C THR A 100 6.18 -17.21 -5.16
N ASP A 101 5.25 -18.17 -5.27
CA ASP A 101 3.96 -17.97 -5.93
C ASP A 101 3.09 -17.03 -5.12
N ARG A 102 3.21 -17.12 -3.78
CA ARG A 102 2.54 -16.21 -2.85
C ARG A 102 3.11 -14.79 -2.95
N LEU A 103 4.42 -14.62 -3.04
CA LEU A 103 5.04 -13.31 -3.26
C LEU A 103 4.74 -12.76 -4.65
N SER A 104 4.64 -13.62 -5.66
CA SER A 104 4.23 -13.21 -7.01
C SER A 104 2.79 -12.72 -7.03
N SER A 105 1.90 -13.33 -6.24
CA SER A 105 0.50 -12.92 -6.10
C SER A 105 0.31 -11.70 -5.20
N ASN A 106 1.04 -11.64 -4.09
CA ASN A 106 1.04 -10.52 -3.14
C ASN A 106 2.47 -10.24 -2.63
N PRO A 107 3.21 -9.36 -3.31
CA PRO A 107 4.63 -9.12 -3.02
C PRO A 107 4.86 -8.36 -1.70
N TYR A 108 3.80 -7.81 -1.11
CA TYR A 108 3.85 -7.08 0.16
C TYR A 108 3.58 -7.99 1.37
N THR A 109 3.30 -9.28 1.13
CA THR A 109 2.87 -10.18 2.21
C THR A 109 3.95 -10.35 3.29
N LEU A 110 3.50 -10.29 4.55
CA LEU A 110 4.38 -10.44 5.72
C LEU A 110 4.49 -11.90 6.21
N TYR A 111 3.58 -12.77 5.77
CA TYR A 111 3.41 -14.10 6.36
C TYR A 111 3.38 -15.18 5.29
N CYS A 112 3.94 -16.34 5.61
CA CYS A 112 3.75 -17.56 4.81
C CYS A 112 2.30 -18.07 4.94
N ILE A 113 1.90 -18.97 4.03
CA ILE A 113 0.54 -19.53 4.00
C ILE A 113 0.14 -20.15 5.33
N SER A 114 1.02 -20.95 5.94
CA SER A 114 0.75 -21.62 7.20
C SER A 114 0.59 -20.67 8.38
N CYS A 115 1.21 -19.49 8.34
CA CYS A 115 1.08 -18.48 9.40
C CYS A 115 -0.13 -17.57 9.18
N ALA A 116 -0.47 -17.31 7.92
CA ALA A 116 -1.66 -16.52 7.56
C ALA A 116 -2.98 -17.26 7.80
N GLN A 117 -2.99 -18.59 7.71
CA GLN A 117 -4.16 -19.42 8.03
C GLN A 117 -4.41 -19.58 9.55
N LYS A 118 -3.46 -19.14 10.40
CA LYS A 118 -3.51 -19.28 11.86
C LYS A 118 -3.83 -17.97 12.57
N GLY A 119 -4.31 -16.96 11.86
CA GLY A 119 -4.70 -15.65 12.38
C GLY A 119 -6.04 -15.25 11.80
#